data_AF-B1LQE7-F1
#
_entry.id   AF-B1LQE7-F1
#
_cell.length_a   1.000
_cell.length_b   1.000
_cell.length_c   1.000
_cell.angle_alpha   90.00
_cell.angle_beta   90.00
_cell.angle_gamma   90.00
#
_symmetry.space_group_name_H-M   'P 1'
#
loop_
_entity.id
_entity.type
_entity.pdbx_description
1 polymer ?
#
loop_
_entity_poly.entity_id
_entity_poly.type
_entity_poly.pdbx_seq_one_letter_code
_entity_poly.pdbx_strand_id
1 'polypeptide(L)' 'MDQALLDGGYRCYTGENIDVYFNTAICQHSGNCVRGNGKLFNLKRKPWIMPDEVDVATVVKVIDTCPSGALKYRHK' A
#
# COMPACT_ATOMS: atom_id res chain seq x y z
N MET A 1 7.33 -14.39 4.56
CA MET A 1 6.20 -13.46 4.66
C MET A 1 5.75 -13.02 3.26
N ASP A 2 6.68 -12.58 2.42
CA ASP A 2 6.44 -12.10 1.06
C ASP A 2 5.71 -13.11 0.19
N GLN A 3 6.17 -14.36 0.19
CA GLN A 3 5.56 -15.42 -0.62
C GLN A 3 4.12 -15.74 -0.21
N ALA A 4 3.79 -15.63 1.08
CA ALA A 4 2.41 -15.81 1.56
C ALA A 4 1.48 -14.66 1.14
N LEU A 5 2.00 -13.43 1.09
CA LEU A 5 1.23 -12.27 0.60
C LEU A 5 1.00 -12.38 -0.91
N LEU A 6 2.03 -12.77 -1.66
CA LEU A 6 1.91 -12.96 -3.12
C LEU A 6 0.92 -14.09 -3.46
N ASP A 7 1.00 -15.23 -2.76
CA ASP A 7 0.04 -16.34 -2.89
C ASP A 7 -1.39 -15.91 -2.52
N GLY A 8 -1.53 -15.08 -1.48
CA GLY A 8 -2.80 -14.47 -1.07
C GLY A 8 -3.36 -13.42 -2.05
N GLY A 9 -2.74 -13.22 -3.22
CA GLY A 9 -3.21 -12.31 -4.26
C GLY A 9 -2.83 -10.84 -4.05
N TYR A 10 -1.88 -10.54 -3.16
CA TYR A 10 -1.36 -9.20 -3.02
C TYR A 10 -0.37 -8.87 -4.14
N ARG A 11 -0.50 -7.66 -4.68
CA ARG A 11 0.49 -7.06 -5.57
C ARG A 11 1.49 -6.24 -4.76
N CYS A 12 2.78 -6.51 -4.96
CA CYS A 12 3.86 -5.77 -4.33
C CYS A 12 4.22 -4.49 -5.12
N TYR A 13 4.47 -3.42 -4.38
CA TYR A 13 4.98 -2.14 -4.81
C TYR A 13 6.24 -1.86 -4.01
N THR A 14 7.36 -2.06 -4.68
CA THR A 14 8.68 -2.01 -4.04
C THR A 14 9.13 -0.56 -3.86
N GLY A 15 9.57 -0.21 -2.65
CA GLY A 15 10.27 1.04 -2.36
C GLY A 15 11.71 0.82 -1.91
N GLU A 16 12.46 1.89 -1.66
CA GLU A 16 13.84 1.82 -1.16
C GLU A 16 13.91 1.31 0.28
N ASN A 17 13.03 1.81 1.15
CA ASN A 17 13.04 1.52 2.59
C ASN A 17 11.85 0.66 3.06
N ILE A 18 10.78 0.61 2.26
CA ILE A 18 9.53 -0.08 2.61
C ILE A 18 8.83 -0.59 1.36
N ASP A 19 8.38 -1.84 1.41
CA ASP A 19 7.52 -2.45 0.39
C ASP A 19 6.06 -2.33 0.81
N VAL A 20 5.19 -2.04 -0.15
CA VAL A 20 3.73 -1.95 0.05
C VAL A 20 3.03 -3.01 -0.76
N TYR A 21 2.10 -3.71 -0.13
CA TYR A 21 1.32 -4.79 -0.73
C TYR A 21 -0.13 -4.36 -0.80
N PHE A 22 -0.76 -4.57 -1.95
CA PHE A 22 -2.16 -4.24 -2.17
C PHE A 22 -2.91 -5.43 -2.77
N ASN A 23 -4.03 -5.81 -2.14
CA ASN A 23 -4.93 -6.84 -2.63
C ASN A 23 -6.27 -6.22 -3.03
N THR A 24 -6.55 -6.24 -4.33
CA THR A 24 -7.80 -5.69 -4.87
C THR A 24 -9.03 -6.54 -4.56
N ALA A 25 -8.87 -7.84 -4.29
CA ALA A 25 -9.99 -8.76 -4.07
C ALA A 25 -10.68 -8.52 -2.71
N ILE A 26 -9.94 -8.01 -1.72
CA ILE A 26 -10.45 -7.71 -0.38
C ILE A 26 -10.56 -6.19 -0.12
N CYS A 27 -10.26 -5.35 -1.12
CA CYS A 27 -10.38 -3.90 -0.98
C CYS A 27 -11.87 -3.50 -0.93
N GLN A 28 -12.31 -2.90 0.18
CA GLN A 28 -13.69 -2.41 0.32
C GLN A 28 -13.89 -0.96 -0.17
N HIS A 29 -12.89 -0.37 -0.85
CA HIS A 29 -12.95 1.00 -1.39
C HIS A 29 -13.33 2.09 -0.36
N SER A 30 -12.85 1.99 0.90
CA SER A 30 -13.13 3.02 1.93
C SER A 30 -12.62 4.41 1.54
N GLY A 31 -11.59 4.45 0.69
CA GLY A 31 -10.98 5.69 0.23
C GLY A 31 -10.03 6.33 1.25
N ASN A 32 -9.73 5.66 2.37
CA ASN A 32 -8.78 6.14 3.38
C ASN A 32 -7.35 6.25 2.83
N CYS A 33 -6.95 5.34 1.94
CA CYS A 33 -5.62 5.35 1.34
C CYS A 33 -5.38 6.61 0.48
N VAL A 34 -6.26 6.85 -0.51
CA VAL A 34 -6.16 7.99 -1.43
C VAL A 34 -6.38 9.34 -0.73
N ARG A 35 -7.23 9.39 0.29
CA ARG A 35 -7.44 10.61 1.11
C ARG A 35 -6.34 10.83 2.13
N GLY A 36 -5.73 9.75 2.63
CA GLY A 36 -4.66 9.78 3.61
C GLY A 36 -3.38 10.36 3.04
N ASN A 37 -3.00 9.98 1.81
CA ASN A 37 -1.90 10.63 1.11
C ASN A 37 -1.94 10.42 -0.41
N GLY A 38 -2.13 11.50 -1.16
CA GLY A 38 -2.21 11.48 -2.63
C GLY A 38 -0.86 11.33 -3.37
N LYS A 39 0.27 11.53 -2.67
CA LYS A 39 1.61 11.24 -3.22
C LYS A 39 1.90 9.74 -3.13
N LEU A 40 1.52 9.12 -2.01
CA LEU A 40 1.63 7.67 -1.84
C LEU A 40 0.64 6.92 -2.76
N PHE A 41 -0.64 7.31 -2.75
CA PHE A 41 -1.72 6.69 -3.52
C PHE A 41 -2.32 7.64 -4.55
N ASN A 42 -2.03 7.42 -5.83
CA ASN A 42 -2.46 8.28 -6.92
C ASN A 42 -3.10 7.48 -8.07
N LEU A 43 -4.44 7.55 -8.15
CA LEU A 43 -5.25 6.88 -9.18
C LEU A 43 -4.97 7.37 -10.62
N LYS A 44 -4.34 8.53 -10.79
CA LYS A 44 -4.04 9.12 -12.10
C LYS A 44 -2.70 8.67 -12.69
N ARG A 45 -1.91 7.86 -11.97
CA ARG A 45 -0.59 7.42 -12.42
C ARG A 45 -0.40 5.92 -12.30
N LYS A 46 0.57 5.38 -13.05
CA LYS A 46 1.00 3.98 -13.00
C LYS A 46 2.51 3.91 -12.76
N PRO A 47 2.98 3.24 -11.69
CA PRO A 47 2.21 2.59 -10.64
C PRO A 47 1.43 3.60 -9.79
N TRP A 48 0.24 3.23 -9.30
CA TRP A 48 -0.61 4.11 -8.50
C TRP A 48 -0.20 4.18 -7.03
N ILE A 49 0.64 3.24 -6.57
CA ILE A 49 1.26 3.25 -5.23
C ILE A 49 2.75 3.50 -5.42
N MET A 50 3.31 4.53 -4.78
CA MET A 50 4.76 4.76 -4.73
C MET A 50 5.19 5.02 -3.28
N PRO A 51 5.83 4.03 -2.63
CA PRO A 51 6.28 4.16 -1.24
C PRO A 51 7.31 5.27 -1.05
N ASP A 52 8.14 5.55 -2.07
CA ASP A 52 9.26 6.49 -1.98
C ASP A 52 8.87 7.97 -2.13
N GLU A 53 7.63 8.29 -2.48
CA GLU A 53 7.19 9.69 -2.57
C GLU A 53 6.91 10.35 -1.21
N VAL A 54 6.97 9.57 -0.14
CA VAL A 54 6.71 9.99 1.24
C VAL A 54 7.66 9.28 2.20
N ASP A 55 7.77 9.78 3.43
CA ASP A 55 8.54 9.10 4.46
C ASP A 55 7.86 7.79 4.91
N VAL A 56 8.67 6.86 5.42
CA VAL A 56 8.23 5.53 5.87
C VAL A 56 7.14 5.62 6.94
N ALA A 57 7.20 6.60 7.85
CA ALA A 57 6.20 6.73 8.91
C ALA A 57 4.83 7.13 8.33
N THR A 58 4.81 7.99 7.31
CA THR A 58 3.61 8.33 6.55
C THR A 58 3.05 7.11 5.82
N VAL A 59 3.90 6.26 5.21
CA VAL A 59 3.46 5.01 4.57
C VAL A 59 2.70 4.12 5.55
N VAL A 60 3.34 3.81 6.69
CA VAL A 60 2.77 2.97 7.74
C VAL A 60 1.45 3.55 8.24
N LYS A 61 1.45 4.84 8.60
CA LYS A 61 0.26 5.53 9.11
C LYS A 61 -0.93 5.45 8.17
N VAL A 62 -0.72 5.64 6.86
CA VAL A 62 -1.81 5.56 5.89
C VAL A 62 -2.28 4.12 5.69
N ILE A 63 -1.37 3.15 5.63
CA ILE A 63 -1.73 1.74 5.46
C ILE A 63 -2.54 1.21 6.65
N ASP A 64 -2.19 1.59 7.88
CA ASP A 64 -2.91 1.19 9.11
C ASP A 64 -4.35 1.73 9.16
N THR A 65 -4.69 2.73 8.35
CA THR A 65 -6.09 3.19 8.22
C THR A 65 -6.96 2.28 7.34
N CYS A 66 -6.40 1.23 6.74
CA CYS A 66 -7.12 0.31 5.86
C CYS A 66 -8.00 -0.67 6.66
N PRO A 67 -9.34 -0.52 6.65
CA PRO A 67 -10.21 -1.34 7.48
C PRO A 67 -10.31 -2.80 7.02
N SER A 68 -10.08 -3.07 5.73
CA SER A 68 -10.24 -4.42 5.16
C SER A 68 -8.95 -5.24 5.17
N GLY A 69 -7.81 -4.68 5.58
CA GLY A 69 -6.51 -5.35 5.50
C GLY A 69 -5.99 -5.56 4.06
N ALA A 70 -6.60 -4.90 3.08
CA ALA A 70 -6.17 -4.91 1.68
C ALA A 70 -4.77 -4.32 1.47
N LEU A 71 -4.33 -3.48 2.40
CA LEU A 71 -2.99 -2.90 2.41
C LEU A 71 -2.15 -3.56 3.50
N LYS A 72 -0.92 -3.93 3.15
CA LYS A 72 0.12 -4.41 4.07
C LYS A 72 1.44 -3.74 3.70
N TYR A 73 2.40 -3.77 4.60
CA TYR A 73 3.75 -3.26 4.34
C TYR A 73 4.81 -4.16 4.93
N ARG A 74 6.04 -4.00 4.44
CA ARG A 74 7.24 -4.66 4.98
C ARG A 74 8.41 -3.70 4.95
N HIS A 75 9.07 -3.51 6.08
CA HIS A 75 10.32 -2.76 6.15
C HIS A 75 11.44 -3.56 5.48
N LYS A 76 12.39 -2.85 4.87
CA LYS A 76 13.61 -3.43 4.31
C LYS A 76 14.76 -3.39 5.30
#